data_AF-A0A6G7RXW0-F1
#
_entry.id   AF-A0A6G7RXW0-F1
#
_cell.length_a   1.000
_cell.length_b   1.000
_cell.length_c   1.000
_cell.angle_alpha   90.00
_cell.angle_beta   90.00
_cell.angle_gamma   90.00
#
_symmetry.space_group_name_H-M   'P 1'
#
loop_
_entity.id
_entity.type
_entity.pdbx_description
1 polymer ?
#
loop_
_entity_poly.entity_id
_entity_poly.type
_entity_poly.pdbx_seq_one_letter_code
_entity_poly.pdbx_strand_id
1 'polypeptide(L)'
;MATPKGIITAQQAQTLNDNWTTLRAKANEAAAGQPDNRSSWYSLQDMKDFLDYIQENNPKVNGVRFYLGVETSKENPKGMTTIFMVPTQDDNGSNKDITGADGMDRGDLGDPPQANYPQ
;
A
#
# COMPACT_ATOMS: atom_id res chain seq x y z
N MET A 1 -21.07 13.42 -6.49
CA MET A 1 -19.86 13.15 -5.68
C MET A 1 -18.77 14.10 -6.12
N ALA A 2 -17.98 14.64 -5.19
CA ALA A 2 -16.82 15.46 -5.57
C ALA A 2 -15.73 14.57 -6.17
N THR A 3 -15.09 15.04 -7.24
CA THR A 3 -13.92 14.35 -7.81
C THR A 3 -12.79 14.36 -6.78
N PRO A 4 -12.21 13.19 -6.43
CA PRO A 4 -11.04 13.14 -5.55
C PRO A 4 -9.89 14.02 -6.04
N LYS A 5 -9.15 14.60 -5.11
CA LYS A 5 -7.89 15.28 -5.42
C LYS A 5 -6.82 14.23 -5.73
N GLY A 6 -5.90 14.55 -6.63
CA GLY A 6 -4.75 13.69 -6.93
C GLY A 6 -5.01 12.56 -7.93
N ILE A 7 -6.13 12.59 -8.67
CA ILE A 7 -6.31 11.71 -9.84
C ILE A 7 -5.19 11.96 -10.84
N ILE A 8 -4.48 10.90 -11.22
CA ILE A 8 -3.47 10.90 -12.27
C ILE A 8 -3.98 10.19 -13.53
N THR A 9 -3.39 10.51 -14.68
CA THR A 9 -3.69 9.81 -15.93
C THR A 9 -2.99 8.44 -15.97
N ALA A 10 -3.48 7.53 -16.82
CA ALA A 10 -2.82 6.24 -17.06
C ALA A 10 -1.35 6.41 -17.51
N GLN A 11 -1.05 7.45 -18.29
CA GLN A 11 0.31 7.75 -18.72
C GLN A 11 1.21 8.18 -17.55
N GLN A 12 0.69 9.00 -16.63
CA GLN A 12 1.42 9.37 -15.42
C GLN A 12 1.68 8.15 -14.54
N ALA A 13 0.71 7.23 -14.41
CA ALA A 13 0.89 5.97 -13.68
C ALA A 13 1.98 5.10 -14.31
N GLN A 14 2.00 4.96 -15.65
CA GLN A 14 3.07 4.25 -16.36
C GLN A 14 4.44 4.86 -16.08
N THR A 15 4.56 6.19 -16.14
CA THR A 15 5.83 6.87 -15.87
C THR A 15 6.32 6.65 -14.43
N LEU A 16 5.42 6.64 -13.44
CA LEU A 16 5.78 6.30 -12.06
C LEU A 16 6.27 4.85 -11.94
N ASN A 17 5.60 3.91 -12.60
CA ASN A 17 6.01 2.51 -12.67
C ASN A 17 7.40 2.33 -13.29
N ASP A 18 7.65 2.97 -14.43
CA ASP A 18 8.92 2.84 -15.16
C ASP A 18 10.08 3.45 -14.37
N ASN A 19 9.82 4.57 -13.69
CA ASN A 19 10.78 5.18 -12.78
C ASN A 19 11.11 4.27 -11.60
N TRP A 20 10.11 3.64 -10.97
CA TRP A 20 10.36 2.68 -9.90
C TRP A 20 11.20 1.49 -10.40
N THR A 21 10.84 0.94 -11.57
CA THR A 21 11.54 -0.17 -12.19
C THR A 21 13.01 0.17 -12.45
N THR A 22 13.27 1.35 -12.99
CA THR A 22 14.62 1.81 -13.35
C THR A 22 15.46 2.17 -12.11
N LEU A 23 14.85 2.80 -11.12
CA LEU A 23 15.58 3.44 -10.01
C LEU A 23 15.62 2.59 -8.72
N ARG A 24 14.67 1.68 -8.54
CA ARG A 24 14.46 0.96 -7.26
C ARG A 24 14.50 -0.56 -7.37
N ALA A 25 13.99 -1.15 -8.45
CA ALA A 25 13.83 -2.61 -8.56
C ALA A 25 15.10 -3.38 -8.20
N LYS A 26 16.23 -3.07 -8.86
CA LYS A 26 17.51 -3.74 -8.62
C LYS A 26 17.99 -3.67 -7.17
N ALA A 27 17.80 -2.53 -6.50
CA ALA A 27 18.23 -2.37 -5.11
C ALA A 27 17.32 -3.17 -4.16
N ASN A 28 16.01 -3.16 -4.41
CA ASN A 28 15.05 -3.92 -3.62
C ASN A 28 15.25 -5.43 -3.79
N GLU A 29 15.40 -5.91 -5.02
CA GLU A 29 15.66 -7.32 -5.31
C GLU A 29 16.99 -7.80 -4.72
N ALA A 30 18.03 -6.95 -4.74
CA ALA A 30 19.30 -7.27 -4.09
C ALA A 30 19.15 -7.38 -2.56
N ALA A 31 18.36 -6.51 -1.94
CA ALA A 31 18.09 -6.54 -0.50
C ALA A 31 17.23 -7.75 -0.11
N ALA A 32 16.18 -8.03 -0.88
CA ALA A 32 15.32 -9.20 -0.72
C ALA A 32 16.06 -10.51 -1.06
N GLY A 33 17.10 -10.44 -1.89
CA GLY A 33 17.81 -11.61 -2.43
C GLY A 33 16.94 -12.52 -3.29
N GLN A 34 15.82 -11.99 -3.77
CA GLN A 34 14.83 -12.63 -4.63
C GLN A 34 14.07 -11.55 -5.40
N PRO A 35 13.35 -11.93 -6.47
CA PRO A 35 12.44 -11.00 -7.11
C PRO A 35 11.38 -10.52 -6.10
N ASP A 36 11.22 -9.21 -5.94
CA ASP A 36 10.37 -8.61 -4.89
C ASP A 36 9.07 -8.03 -5.47
N ASN A 37 8.08 -7.86 -4.58
CA ASN A 37 6.81 -7.22 -4.88
C ASN A 37 6.95 -5.70 -4.95
N ARG A 38 6.04 -5.09 -5.71
CA ARG A 38 5.93 -3.63 -5.85
C ARG A 38 4.50 -3.10 -5.89
N SER A 39 3.55 -4.00 -5.70
CA SER A 39 2.11 -3.73 -5.63
C SER A 39 1.46 -4.74 -4.70
N SER A 40 0.43 -4.28 -3.99
CA SER A 40 -0.52 -5.14 -3.27
C SER A 40 -1.90 -4.87 -3.86
N TRP A 41 -2.64 -5.92 -4.19
CA TRP A 41 -4.00 -5.84 -4.70
C TRP A 41 -4.99 -5.95 -3.56
N TYR A 42 -5.99 -5.08 -3.53
CA TYR A 42 -7.07 -5.15 -2.56
C TYR A 42 -8.40 -5.22 -3.30
N SER A 43 -9.30 -6.07 -2.82
CA SER A 43 -10.65 -6.09 -3.37
C SER A 43 -11.33 -4.73 -3.12
N LEU A 44 -12.11 -4.25 -4.08
CA LEU A 44 -12.86 -3.01 -3.91
C LEU A 44 -13.82 -3.09 -2.71
N GLN A 45 -14.32 -4.30 -2.40
CA GLN A 45 -15.23 -4.52 -1.28
C GLN A 45 -14.49 -4.38 0.05
N ASP A 46 -13.37 -5.08 0.24
CA ASP A 46 -12.60 -5.00 1.49
C ASP A 46 -12.04 -3.59 1.72
N MET A 47 -11.67 -2.87 0.66
CA MET A 47 -11.27 -1.47 0.76
C MET A 47 -12.40 -0.59 1.31
N LYS A 48 -13.65 -0.80 0.87
CA LYS A 48 -14.80 -0.05 1.38
C LYS A 48 -15.10 -0.44 2.82
N ASP A 49 -15.14 -1.73 3.10
CA ASP A 49 -15.42 -2.25 4.44
C ASP A 49 -14.35 -1.80 5.44
N PHE A 50 -13.08 -1.71 5.04
CA PHE A 50 -12.02 -1.16 5.87
C PHE A 50 -12.21 0.34 6.14
N LEU A 51 -12.63 1.12 5.14
CA LEU A 51 -12.90 2.55 5.33
C LEU A 51 -14.09 2.78 6.28
N ASP A 52 -15.14 1.96 6.17
CA ASP A 52 -16.28 2.00 7.09
C ASP A 52 -15.85 1.58 8.50
N TYR A 53 -15.09 0.48 8.62
CA TYR A 53 -14.54 -0.02 9.88
C TYR A 53 -13.72 1.03 10.63
N ILE A 54 -12.78 1.72 9.97
CA ILE A 54 -11.95 2.72 10.64
C ILE A 54 -12.75 3.97 11.03
N GLN A 55 -13.80 4.32 10.28
CA GLN A 55 -14.70 5.44 10.63
C GLN A 55 -15.54 5.12 11.87
N GLU A 56 -16.06 3.90 11.98
CA GLU A 56 -16.83 3.45 13.14
C GLU A 56 -15.97 3.36 14.40
N ASN A 57 -14.75 2.82 14.28
CA ASN A 57 -13.89 2.55 15.43
C ASN A 57 -12.99 3.72 15.83
N ASN A 58 -12.81 4.73 14.96
CA ASN A 58 -11.92 5.86 15.22
C ASN A 58 -12.63 7.20 14.92
N PRO A 59 -13.30 7.83 15.91
CA PRO A 59 -14.13 9.03 15.70
C PRO A 59 -13.41 10.26 15.13
N LYS A 60 -12.08 10.28 15.17
CA LYS A 60 -11.24 11.37 14.67
C LYS A 60 -10.53 11.05 13.36
N VAL A 61 -10.87 9.92 12.72
CA VAL A 61 -10.22 9.53 11.47
C VAL A 61 -10.39 10.62 10.41
N ASN A 62 -9.30 10.95 9.74
CA ASN A 62 -9.26 12.00 8.73
C ASN A 62 -8.61 11.55 7.42
N GLY A 63 -8.08 10.34 7.37
CA GLY A 63 -7.39 9.80 6.21
C GLY A 63 -6.86 8.40 6.43
N VAL A 64 -6.18 7.90 5.40
CA VAL A 64 -5.49 6.61 5.39
C VAL A 64 -4.07 6.83 4.90
N ARG A 65 -3.09 6.27 5.59
CA ARG A 65 -1.69 6.24 5.16
C ARG A 65 -1.30 4.84 4.72
N PHE A 66 -0.51 4.78 3.67
CA PHE A 66 0.05 3.54 3.12
C PHE A 66 1.52 3.45 3.51
N TYR A 67 1.94 2.29 3.99
CA TYR A 67 3.32 1.99 4.36
C TYR A 67 3.81 0.77 3.60
N LEU A 68 5.10 0.78 3.25
CA LEU A 68 5.77 -0.45 2.81
C LEU A 68 6.08 -1.30 4.05
N GLY A 69 5.65 -2.56 4.03
CA GLY A 69 6.00 -3.61 4.98
C GLY A 69 6.74 -4.74 4.28
N VAL A 70 7.20 -5.73 5.05
CA VAL A 70 7.75 -6.98 4.53
C VAL A 70 7.04 -8.14 5.21
N GLU A 71 6.28 -8.92 4.45
CA GLU A 71 5.60 -10.11 4.96
C GLU A 71 6.57 -11.29 4.95
N THR A 72 6.86 -11.84 6.12
CA THR A 72 7.78 -12.98 6.28
C THR A 72 7.03 -14.23 6.74
N SER A 73 7.54 -15.40 6.37
CA SER A 73 7.06 -16.67 6.90
C SER A 73 8.24 -17.55 7.32
N LYS A 74 7.95 -18.71 7.94
CA LYS A 74 9.01 -19.68 8.27
C LYS A 74 9.70 -20.21 7.01
N GLU A 75 8.94 -20.35 5.94
CA GLU A 75 9.37 -20.85 4.64
C GLU A 75 10.06 -19.76 3.81
N ASN A 76 9.68 -18.48 4.00
CA ASN A 76 10.29 -17.32 3.37
C ASN A 76 10.70 -16.26 4.42
N PRO A 77 11.84 -16.45 5.12
CA PRO A 77 12.27 -15.56 6.20
C PRO A 77 12.75 -14.18 5.71
N LYS A 78 13.07 -14.05 4.41
CA LYS A 78 13.39 -12.74 3.81
C LYS A 78 12.14 -11.94 3.45
N GLY A 79 11.04 -12.65 3.19
CA GLY A 79 9.75 -12.07 2.89
C GLY A 79 9.68 -11.36 1.55
N MET A 80 8.50 -10.80 1.27
CA MET A 80 8.28 -9.92 0.13
C MET A 80 7.68 -8.60 0.62
N THR A 81 7.95 -7.53 -0.11
CA THR A 81 7.34 -6.23 0.14
C THR A 81 5.81 -6.35 0.07
N THR A 82 5.13 -5.69 1.00
CA THR A 82 3.68 -5.49 0.98
C THR A 82 3.38 -4.02 1.26
N ILE A 83 2.16 -3.58 1.00
CA ILE A 83 1.68 -2.23 1.30
C ILE A 83 0.55 -2.34 2.31
N PHE A 84 0.74 -1.95 3.56
CA PHE A 84 -0.33 -1.92 4.54
C PHE A 84 -0.90 -0.52 4.75
N MET A 85 -2.17 -0.45 5.13
CA MET A 85 -2.92 0.77 5.35
C MET A 85 -3.22 0.99 6.82
N VAL A 86 -3.08 2.22 7.31
CA VAL A 86 -3.46 2.60 8.67
C VAL A 86 -4.27 3.90 8.69
N PRO A 87 -5.24 4.04 9.60
CA PRO A 87 -6.01 5.27 9.74
C PRO A 87 -5.15 6.40 10.33
N THR A 88 -5.41 7.61 9.88
CA THR A 88 -4.81 8.84 10.44
C THR A 88 -5.88 9.72 11.10
N GLN A 89 -5.47 10.59 12.00
CA GLN A 89 -6.28 11.65 12.59
C GLN A 89 -5.57 13.00 12.48
N ASP A 90 -6.34 14.09 12.57
CA ASP A 90 -5.75 15.42 12.69
C ASP A 90 -5.21 15.59 14.11
N ASP A 91 -3.94 15.95 14.19
CA ASP A 91 -3.29 16.40 15.41
C ASP A 91 -2.63 17.75 15.11
N ASN A 92 -3.36 18.82 15.44
CA ASN A 92 -2.92 20.20 15.31
C ASN A 92 -2.50 20.57 13.88
N GLY A 93 -3.32 20.19 12.88
CA GLY A 93 -3.06 20.46 11.47
C GLY A 93 -2.08 19.49 10.80
N SER A 94 -1.70 18.40 11.49
CA SER A 94 -0.90 17.32 10.94
C SER A 94 -1.69 16.01 10.92
N ASN A 95 -1.66 15.29 9.81
CA ASN A 95 -2.26 13.96 9.71
C ASN A 95 -1.30 12.95 10.38
N LYS A 96 -1.63 12.48 11.58
CA LYS A 96 -0.84 11.49 12.32
C LYS A 96 -1.54 10.14 12.35
N ASP A 97 -0.76 9.06 12.38
CA ASP A 97 -1.32 7.72 12.50
C ASP A 97 -2.00 7.57 13.87
N ILE A 98 -3.14 6.89 13.89
CA ILE A 98 -3.86 6.63 15.14
C ILE A 98 -3.16 5.48 15.85
N THR A 99 -2.49 5.78 16.96
CA THR A 99 -1.74 4.77 17.74
C THR A 99 -2.70 3.71 18.30
N GLY A 100 -2.43 2.45 17.99
CA GLY A 100 -3.23 1.31 18.45
C GLY A 100 -4.47 1.01 17.61
N ALA A 101 -4.73 1.76 16.54
CA ALA A 101 -5.76 1.40 15.58
C ALA A 101 -5.31 0.24 14.68
N ASP A 102 -6.26 -0.59 14.25
CA ASP A 102 -5.97 -1.67 13.33
C ASP A 102 -5.63 -1.16 11.93
N GLY A 103 -4.77 -1.90 11.23
CA GLY A 103 -4.44 -1.68 9.84
C GLY A 103 -4.88 -2.84 8.94
N MET A 104 -4.78 -2.64 7.64
CA MET A 104 -5.12 -3.65 6.62
C MET A 104 -3.89 -3.92 5.73
N ASP A 105 -3.47 -5.20 5.68
CA ASP A 105 -2.30 -5.68 4.92
C ASP A 105 -2.60 -6.98 4.14
N ARG A 106 -3.86 -7.41 4.11
CA ARG A 106 -4.27 -8.71 3.54
C ARG A 106 -4.73 -8.59 2.09
N GLY A 107 -4.01 -7.80 1.33
CA GLY A 107 -4.20 -7.76 -0.12
C GLY A 107 -3.58 -9.00 -0.77
N ASP A 108 -4.08 -9.40 -1.94
CA ASP A 108 -3.40 -10.40 -2.75
C ASP A 108 -2.11 -9.79 -3.33
N LEU A 109 -1.07 -10.61 -3.43
CA LEU A 109 0.18 -10.22 -4.08
C LEU A 109 -0.05 -10.07 -5.60
N GLY A 110 0.82 -9.31 -6.28
CA GLY A 110 0.83 -9.33 -7.75
C GLY A 110 1.06 -10.75 -8.27
N ASP A 111 0.38 -11.13 -9.35
CA ASP A 111 0.55 -12.43 -10.00
C ASP A 111 1.06 -12.26 -11.46
N PRO A 112 2.32 -12.60 -11.76
CA PRO A 112 3.38 -13.03 -10.84
C PRO A 112 3.86 -11.88 -9.91
N PRO A 113 4.58 -12.17 -8.81
CA PRO A 113 5.11 -11.15 -7.86
C PRO A 113 5.86 -9.98 -8.52
N GLN A 114 6.46 -10.26 -9.67
CA GLN A 114 7.26 -9.35 -10.48
C GLN A 114 6.46 -8.51 -11.48
N ALA A 115 5.14 -8.71 -11.57
CA ALA A 115 4.35 -8.21 -12.68
C ALA A 115 4.37 -6.68 -12.77
N ASN A 116 4.46 -6.19 -14.01
CA ASN A 116 4.60 -4.78 -14.30
C ASN A 116 3.25 -4.07 -14.46
N TYR A 117 3.17 -2.75 -14.21
CA TYR A 117 1.97 -2.00 -14.58
C TYR A 117 1.94 -1.77 -16.12
N PRO A 118 0.75 -1.86 -16.76
CA PRO A 118 -0.46 -2.44 -16.20
C PRO A 118 -0.36 -3.97 -16.11
N GLN A 119 -0.93 -4.54 -15.05
CA GLN A 119 -1.14 -5.98 -14.93
C GLN A 119 -2.48 -6.38 -15.55
#